data_AF-A0AAW1XQU1-F1
#
_entry.id   AF-A0AAW1XQU1-F1
#
_cell.length_a   1.000
_cell.length_b   1.000
_cell.length_c   1.000
_cell.angle_alpha   90.00
_cell.angle_beta   90.00
_cell.angle_gamma   90.00
#
_symmetry.space_group_name_H-M   'P 1'
#
loop_
_entity.id
_entity.type
_entity.pdbx_description
1 polymer ?
#
loop_
_entity_poly.entity_id
_entity_poly.type
_entity_poly.pdbx_seq_one_letter_code
_entity_poly.pdbx_strand_id
1 'polypeptide(L)'
;MAHGGYGKRRVKPAGRRSRTGLGVEKKPKSATLKNQIRSVERMLRKNLPPEIREVQEKKRIKFYERRKIERRIRQDLEYVRFFPKTEKYVALFTGGDNSETVDKRNRLRKQIKANLIAAAASGKDLEETGSEDDGLLDLSEDDFFLSGSSSDEANADDEWTDKSTREQASSASGKHLACPVMREIRDRFQLEL
;
A
#
# COMPACT_ATOMS: atom_id res chain seq x y z
N MET A 1 57.70 -27.45 -28.15
CA MET A 1 57.15 -26.08 -28.33
C MET A 1 55.66 -26.14 -28.03
N ALA A 2 55.23 -25.53 -26.93
CA ALA A 2 53.86 -25.53 -26.46
C ALA A 2 53.03 -24.47 -27.20
N HIS A 3 52.10 -24.88 -28.06
CA HIS A 3 51.14 -23.98 -28.67
C HIS A 3 49.78 -24.08 -27.97
N GLY A 4 49.54 -23.10 -27.09
CA GLY A 4 48.30 -22.38 -26.87
C GLY A 4 46.98 -23.17 -26.81
N GLY A 5 46.51 -23.41 -25.58
CA GLY A 5 45.13 -23.78 -25.31
C GLY A 5 44.15 -22.73 -25.86
N TYR A 6 43.31 -23.14 -26.79
CA TYR A 6 42.18 -22.35 -27.26
C TYR A 6 41.18 -22.18 -26.11
N GLY A 7 41.30 -21.04 -25.42
CA GLY A 7 40.40 -20.61 -24.38
C GLY A 7 38.96 -20.66 -24.86
N LYS A 8 38.13 -21.34 -24.05
CA LYS A 8 36.67 -21.38 -24.13
C LYS A 8 36.12 -19.95 -24.12
N ARG A 9 36.03 -19.30 -25.27
CA ARG A 9 35.19 -18.10 -25.44
C ARG A 9 33.74 -18.56 -25.50
N ARG A 10 33.09 -18.65 -24.35
CA ARG A 10 31.63 -18.56 -24.29
C ARG A 10 31.24 -17.18 -24.83
N VAL A 11 30.90 -17.12 -26.11
CA VAL A 11 30.21 -15.97 -26.70
C VAL A 11 28.87 -15.87 -25.97
N LYS A 12 28.66 -14.80 -25.19
CA LYS A 12 27.33 -14.45 -24.72
C LYS A 12 26.52 -14.08 -25.97
N PRO A 13 25.38 -14.73 -26.29
CA PRO A 13 24.58 -14.26 -27.40
C PRO A 13 24.09 -12.85 -27.06
N ALA A 14 24.45 -11.91 -27.93
CA ALA A 14 23.90 -10.56 -27.94
C ALA A 14 22.37 -10.66 -27.97
N GLY A 15 21.72 -9.82 -27.16
CA GLY A 15 20.32 -9.95 -26.82
C GLY A 15 19.38 -10.14 -28.01
N ARG A 16 18.55 -11.17 -27.93
CA ARG A 16 17.20 -11.17 -28.51
C ARG A 16 16.20 -11.12 -27.37
N ARG A 17 15.97 -9.91 -26.84
CA ARG A 17 14.66 -9.61 -26.24
C ARG A 17 13.70 -9.51 -27.43
N SER A 18 12.84 -10.50 -27.60
CA SER A 18 11.74 -10.45 -28.57
C SER A 18 10.83 -9.27 -28.22
N ARG A 19 11.08 -8.15 -28.89
CA ARG A 19 10.18 -7.00 -28.96
C ARG A 19 9.45 -7.16 -30.28
N THR A 20 8.28 -7.80 -30.25
CA THR A 20 7.14 -7.65 -31.17
C THR A 20 6.12 -8.77 -30.91
N GLY A 21 5.38 -8.64 -29.80
CA GLY A 21 4.04 -9.22 -29.71
C GLY A 21 3.07 -8.08 -30.01
N LEU A 22 2.19 -8.31 -30.98
CA LEU A 22 1.12 -7.42 -31.42
C LEU A 22 0.31 -6.86 -30.24
N GLY A 23 -0.17 -5.63 -30.41
CA GLY A 23 -0.72 -4.77 -29.37
C GLY A 23 -1.76 -5.42 -28.47
N VAL A 24 -1.33 -5.75 -27.26
CA VAL A 24 -2.20 -5.68 -26.09
C VAL A 24 -1.81 -4.39 -25.39
N GLU A 25 -2.69 -3.39 -25.42
CA GLU A 25 -2.64 -2.21 -24.56
C GLU A 25 -2.41 -2.69 -23.11
N LYS A 26 -1.15 -2.75 -22.70
CA LYS A 26 -0.80 -3.18 -21.34
C LYS A 26 -1.27 -2.06 -20.44
N LYS A 27 -2.41 -2.26 -19.76
CA LYS A 27 -2.93 -1.35 -18.74
C LYS A 27 -1.77 -0.82 -17.91
N PRO A 28 -1.65 0.51 -17.71
CA PRO A 28 -0.54 1.08 -16.99
C PRO A 28 -0.48 0.44 -15.61
N LYS A 29 0.67 -0.16 -15.29
CA LYS A 29 0.88 -0.77 -13.97
C LYS A 29 0.65 0.32 -12.92
N SER A 30 -0.33 0.13 -12.05
CA SER A 30 -0.58 1.06 -10.96
C SER A 30 0.67 1.09 -10.06
N ALA A 31 1.40 2.21 -10.10
CA ALA A 31 2.63 2.32 -9.33
C ALA A 31 2.30 2.22 -7.83
N THR A 32 3.02 1.38 -7.10
CA THR A 32 2.80 1.23 -5.65
C THR A 32 2.99 2.58 -4.94
N LEU A 33 2.25 2.82 -3.85
CA LEU A 33 2.37 4.05 -3.04
C LEU A 33 3.82 4.38 -2.66
N LYS A 34 4.60 3.36 -2.31
CA LYS A 34 6.02 3.52 -1.97
C LYS A 34 6.83 4.04 -3.15
N ASN A 35 6.53 3.59 -4.38
CA ASN A 35 7.18 4.08 -5.59
C ASN A 35 6.72 5.50 -5.93
N GLN A 36 5.43 5.81 -5.74
CA GLN A 36 4.88 7.16 -5.93
C GLN A 36 5.52 8.17 -4.99
N ILE A 37 5.61 7.87 -3.68
CA ILE A 37 6.29 8.69 -2.67
C ILE A 37 7.75 8.93 -3.07
N ARG A 38 8.48 7.85 -3.41
CA ARG A 38 9.89 7.95 -3.82
C ARG A 38 10.08 8.80 -5.09
N SER A 39 9.14 8.75 -6.03
CA SER A 39 9.18 9.57 -7.25
C SER A 39 9.04 11.05 -6.92
N VAL A 40 8.03 11.42 -6.13
CA VAL A 40 7.78 12.80 -5.69
C VAL A 40 8.95 13.34 -4.87
N GLU A 41 9.50 12.56 -3.94
CA GLU A 41 10.66 12.97 -3.16
C GLU A 41 11.90 13.23 -4.02
N ARG A 42 12.14 12.42 -5.06
CA ARG A 42 13.25 12.68 -6.00
C ARG A 42 13.03 13.96 -6.79
N MET A 43 11.79 14.30 -7.15
CA MET A 43 11.47 15.55 -7.83
C MET A 43 11.65 16.77 -6.93
N LEU A 44 11.26 16.67 -5.65
CA LEU A 44 11.44 17.73 -4.66
C LEU A 44 12.91 17.97 -4.24
N ARG A 45 13.80 17.01 -4.52
CA ARG A 45 15.26 17.19 -4.38
C ARG A 45 15.87 17.99 -5.52
N LYS A 46 15.16 18.21 -6.62
CA LYS A 46 15.57 19.07 -7.73
C LYS A 46 15.12 20.51 -7.46
N ASN A 47 15.80 21.48 -8.09
CA ASN A 47 15.38 22.87 -8.07
C ASN A 47 14.20 23.05 -9.02
N LEU A 48 13.00 22.96 -8.45
CA LEU A 48 11.75 23.14 -9.17
C LEU A 48 11.19 24.54 -8.89
N PRO A 49 10.50 25.17 -9.86
CA PRO A 49 9.77 26.41 -9.60
C PRO A 49 8.87 26.28 -8.37
N PRO A 50 8.72 27.35 -7.55
CA PRO A 50 8.08 27.29 -6.25
C PRO A 50 6.64 26.75 -6.32
N GLU A 51 5.90 27.14 -7.35
CA GLU A 51 4.52 26.70 -7.57
C GLU A 51 4.41 25.18 -7.79
N ILE A 52 5.27 24.61 -8.64
CA ILE A 52 5.29 23.17 -8.92
C ILE A 52 5.76 22.40 -7.68
N ARG A 53 6.64 23.01 -6.87
CA ARG A 53 7.13 22.45 -5.61
C ARG A 53 6.00 22.27 -4.61
N GLU A 54 5.17 23.30 -4.41
CA GLU A 54 4.01 23.23 -3.51
C GLU A 54 3.02 22.14 -3.92
N VAL A 55 2.71 22.03 -5.22
CA VAL A 55 1.83 20.99 -5.75
C VAL A 55 2.40 19.60 -5.46
N GLN A 56 3.71 19.42 -5.62
CA GLN A 56 4.37 18.16 -5.31
C GLN A 56 4.43 17.87 -3.81
N GLU A 57 4.59 18.87 -2.96
CA GLU A 57 4.54 18.73 -1.51
C GLU A 57 3.15 18.33 -1.03
N LYS A 58 2.10 18.97 -1.54
CA LYS A 58 0.70 18.58 -1.30
C LYS A 58 0.46 17.13 -1.72
N LYS A 59 0.93 16.73 -2.92
CA LYS A 59 0.87 15.33 -3.38
C LYS A 59 1.63 14.39 -2.43
N ARG A 60 2.81 14.78 -1.96
CA ARG A 60 3.60 14.00 -1.00
C ARG A 60 2.83 13.80 0.31
N ILE A 61 2.28 14.87 0.87
CA ILE A 61 1.48 14.86 2.11
C ILE A 61 0.28 13.92 1.95
N LYS A 62 -0.46 14.04 0.85
CA LYS A 62 -1.60 13.16 0.54
C LYS A 62 -1.20 11.68 0.53
N PHE A 63 -0.05 11.33 -0.05
CA PHE A 63 0.45 9.96 -0.02
C PHE A 63 0.85 9.49 1.39
N TYR A 64 1.40 10.39 2.22
CA TYR A 64 1.72 10.09 3.62
C TYR A 64 0.47 9.84 4.46
N GLU A 65 -0.57 10.67 4.32
CA GLU A 65 -1.86 10.46 5.00
C GLU A 65 -2.51 9.15 4.57
N ARG A 66 -2.52 8.85 3.27
CA ARG A 66 -3.01 7.54 2.79
C ARG A 66 -2.24 6.38 3.43
N ARG A 67 -0.90 6.46 3.48
CA ARG A 67 -0.06 5.43 4.11
C ARG A 67 -0.29 5.31 5.62
N LYS A 68 -0.62 6.42 6.29
CA LYS A 68 -0.98 6.45 7.71
C LYS A 68 -2.31 5.73 7.95
N ILE A 69 -3.32 5.98 7.12
CA ILE A 69 -4.62 5.30 7.15
C ILE A 69 -4.45 3.79 6.92
N GLU A 70 -3.71 3.39 5.88
CA GLU A 70 -3.44 1.96 5.61
C GLU A 70 -2.74 1.25 6.78
N ARG A 71 -1.91 1.96 7.56
CA ARG A 71 -1.28 1.41 8.76
C ARG A 71 -2.31 1.22 9.88
N ARG A 72 -3.15 2.23 10.12
CA ARG A 72 -4.19 2.19 11.16
C ARG A 72 -5.20 1.07 10.89
N ILE A 73 -5.71 0.97 9.67
CA ILE A 73 -6.64 -0.10 9.27
C ILE A 73 -6.03 -1.49 9.50
N ARG A 74 -4.75 -1.69 9.16
CA ARG A 74 -4.07 -2.97 9.41
C ARG A 74 -4.06 -3.33 10.91
N GLN A 75 -3.72 -2.37 11.77
CA GLN A 75 -3.71 -2.58 13.22
C GLN A 75 -5.11 -2.84 13.78
N ASP A 76 -6.12 -2.18 13.21
CA ASP A 76 -7.53 -2.38 13.60
C ASP A 76 -8.03 -3.77 13.21
N LEU A 77 -7.64 -4.28 12.04
CA LEU A 77 -7.93 -5.66 11.63
C LEU A 77 -7.25 -6.68 12.54
N GLU A 78 -5.98 -6.48 12.86
CA GLU A 78 -5.25 -7.33 13.82
C GLU A 78 -5.91 -7.30 15.21
N TYR A 79 -6.33 -6.11 15.66
CA TYR A 79 -7.01 -5.94 16.94
C TYR A 79 -8.31 -6.72 17.03
N VAL A 80 -9.12 -6.72 15.97
CA VAL A 80 -10.37 -7.50 15.92
C VAL A 80 -10.09 -9.00 15.85
N ARG A 81 -9.14 -9.41 15.01
CA ARG A 81 -8.85 -10.83 14.72
C ARG A 81 -8.18 -11.57 15.88
N PHE A 82 -7.31 -10.89 16.62
CA PHE A 82 -6.51 -11.47 17.72
C PHE A 82 -6.88 -10.87 19.07
N PHE A 83 -8.13 -10.43 19.23
CA PHE A 83 -8.59 -9.84 20.47
C PHE A 83 -8.54 -10.87 21.62
N PRO A 84 -7.95 -10.54 22.79
CA PRO A 84 -7.92 -11.47 23.91
C PRO A 84 -9.33 -11.80 24.43
N LYS A 85 -9.72 -13.08 24.34
CA LYS A 85 -11.04 -13.55 24.83
C LYS A 85 -11.26 -13.38 26.33
N THR A 86 -10.18 -13.15 27.09
CA THR A 86 -10.21 -12.91 28.55
C THR A 86 -10.65 -11.50 28.92
N GLU A 87 -10.61 -10.56 27.97
CA GLU A 87 -10.97 -9.16 28.21
C GLU A 87 -12.27 -8.81 27.48
N LYS A 88 -12.92 -7.70 27.86
CA LYS A 88 -14.11 -7.21 27.16
C LYS A 88 -13.70 -6.39 25.94
N TYR A 89 -14.29 -6.68 24.78
CA TYR A 89 -14.04 -5.95 23.54
C TYR A 89 -14.29 -4.44 23.69
N VAL A 90 -13.29 -3.63 23.31
CA VAL A 90 -13.41 -2.18 23.23
C VAL A 90 -13.66 -1.79 21.77
N ALA A 91 -14.87 -1.31 21.50
CA ALA A 91 -15.32 -1.01 20.14
C ALA A 91 -14.46 0.06 19.44
N LEU A 92 -14.24 -0.14 18.14
CA LEU A 92 -13.43 0.74 17.30
C LEU A 92 -14.23 1.90 16.68
N PHE A 93 -15.51 1.68 16.37
CA PHE A 93 -16.35 2.58 15.59
C PHE A 93 -17.60 3.08 16.31
N THR A 94 -17.96 2.48 17.45
CA THR A 94 -19.17 2.82 18.21
C THR A 94 -18.79 3.34 19.60
N GLY A 95 -19.27 4.53 19.95
CA GLY A 95 -18.90 5.25 21.17
C GLY A 95 -17.80 6.30 20.92
N GLY A 96 -17.87 7.43 21.63
CA GLY A 96 -16.89 8.50 21.50
C GLY A 96 -15.46 8.06 21.88
N ASP A 97 -14.46 8.69 21.26
CA ASP A 97 -13.05 8.47 21.56
C ASP A 97 -12.66 9.15 22.89
N ASN A 98 -13.08 8.57 24.01
CA ASN A 98 -12.57 8.95 25.33
C ASN A 98 -11.09 8.59 25.44
N SER A 99 -10.26 9.46 26.03
CA SER A 99 -8.81 9.23 26.17
C SER A 99 -8.49 7.83 26.73
N GLU A 100 -9.20 7.42 27.79
CA GLU A 100 -8.99 6.12 28.43
C GLU A 100 -9.30 4.93 27.51
N THR A 101 -10.32 5.04 26.64
CA THR A 101 -10.68 3.94 25.73
C THR A 101 -9.70 3.84 24.57
N VAL A 102 -9.17 4.97 24.10
CA VAL A 102 -8.09 5.02 23.10
C VAL A 102 -6.82 4.39 23.67
N ASP A 103 -6.46 4.71 24.91
CA ASP A 103 -5.27 4.16 25.57
C ASP A 103 -5.37 2.65 25.77
N LYS A 104 -6.53 2.14 26.20
CA LYS A 104 -6.80 0.70 26.30
C LYS A 104 -6.63 0.00 24.94
N ARG A 105 -7.25 0.52 23.87
CA ARG A 105 -7.09 -0.01 22.50
C ARG A 105 -5.63 -0.01 22.08
N ASN A 106 -4.88 1.05 22.37
CA ASN A 106 -3.47 1.14 22.03
C ASN A 106 -2.60 0.13 22.79
N ARG A 107 -2.89 -0.13 24.08
CA ARG A 107 -2.22 -1.17 24.86
C ARG A 107 -2.45 -2.55 24.26
N LEU A 108 -3.71 -2.87 23.94
CA LEU A 108 -4.08 -4.15 23.34
C LEU A 108 -3.46 -4.35 21.96
N ARG A 109 -3.49 -3.34 21.08
CA ARG A 109 -2.80 -3.39 19.77
C ARG A 109 -1.30 -3.70 19.93
N LYS A 110 -0.63 -3.11 20.93
CA LYS A 110 0.80 -3.38 21.21
C LYS A 110 1.03 -4.81 21.65
N GLN A 111 0.20 -5.33 22.56
CA GLN A 111 0.29 -6.71 23.05
C GLN A 111 0.05 -7.72 21.92
N ILE A 112 -1.02 -7.53 21.14
CA ILE A 112 -1.34 -8.38 19.97
C ILE A 112 -0.18 -8.41 18.99
N LYS A 113 0.39 -7.25 18.66
CA LYS A 113 1.54 -7.15 17.76
C LYS A 113 2.76 -7.88 18.31
N ALA A 114 3.05 -7.74 19.60
CA ALA A 114 4.16 -8.45 20.24
C ALA A 114 3.96 -9.97 20.19
N ASN A 115 2.73 -10.44 20.46
CA ASN A 115 2.37 -11.85 20.41
C ASN A 115 2.49 -12.41 18.99
N LEU A 116 2.05 -11.67 17.97
CA LEU A 116 2.22 -12.05 16.56
C LEU A 116 3.70 -12.21 16.17
N ILE A 117 4.56 -11.29 16.62
CA ILE A 117 6.01 -11.36 16.35
C ILE A 117 6.63 -12.56 17.07
N ALA A 118 6.26 -12.80 18.33
CA ALA A 118 6.74 -13.95 19.11
C ALA A 118 6.26 -15.29 18.52
N ALA A 119 5.01 -15.36 18.08
CA ALA A 119 4.42 -16.51 17.41
C ALA A 119 5.15 -16.83 16.10
N ALA A 120 5.35 -15.81 15.25
CA ALA A 120 6.13 -15.92 14.02
C ALA A 120 7.58 -16.36 14.28
N ALA A 121 8.22 -15.92 15.36
CA ALA A 121 9.54 -16.39 15.76
C ALA A 121 9.54 -17.84 16.27
N SER A 122 8.46 -18.28 16.92
CA SER A 122 8.30 -19.66 17.39
C SER A 122 7.87 -20.65 16.29
N GLY A 123 7.48 -20.15 15.11
CA GLY A 123 6.98 -20.96 13.99
C GLY A 123 5.58 -21.54 14.22
N LYS A 124 4.87 -21.09 15.26
CA LYS A 124 3.47 -21.42 15.51
C LYS A 124 2.62 -20.23 15.07
N ASP A 125 1.73 -20.44 14.12
CA ASP A 125 0.74 -19.41 13.78
C ASP A 125 -0.16 -19.19 15.00
N LEU A 126 -0.26 -17.93 15.45
CA LEU A 126 -1.18 -17.58 16.52
C LEU A 126 -2.60 -17.83 15.99
N GLU A 127 -3.29 -18.81 16.58
CA GLU A 127 -4.65 -19.17 16.18
C GLU A 127 -5.55 -17.94 16.13
N GLU A 128 -6.33 -17.83 15.06
CA GLU A 128 -7.31 -16.76 14.91
C GLU A 128 -8.34 -16.93 16.01
N THR A 129 -8.49 -15.93 16.87
CA THR A 129 -9.47 -16.03 17.96
C THR A 129 -10.93 -15.97 17.46
N GLY A 130 -11.18 -15.99 16.15
CA GLY A 130 -12.51 -16.09 15.54
C GLY A 130 -13.06 -17.51 15.68
N SER A 131 -14.23 -17.64 16.29
CA SER A 131 -14.94 -18.90 16.45
C SER A 131 -15.16 -19.58 15.10
N GLU A 132 -14.49 -20.70 14.91
CA GLU A 132 -14.83 -21.74 13.92
C GLU A 132 -16.04 -22.60 14.36
N ASP A 133 -16.69 -22.23 15.47
CA ASP A 133 -17.73 -23.01 16.19
C ASP A 133 -19.13 -22.36 16.14
N ASP A 134 -19.39 -21.48 15.18
CA ASP A 134 -20.74 -20.96 14.93
C ASP A 134 -21.13 -21.23 13.47
N GLY A 135 -21.55 -22.48 13.23
CA GLY A 135 -22.48 -22.85 12.16
C GLY A 135 -21.98 -22.69 10.73
N LEU A 136 -21.49 -23.79 10.16
CA LEU A 136 -21.59 -24.08 8.74
C LEU A 136 -23.09 -24.03 8.34
N LEU A 137 -23.63 -22.83 8.17
CA LEU A 137 -24.97 -22.62 7.62
C LEU A 137 -24.87 -22.95 6.13
N ASP A 138 -25.60 -24.00 5.73
CA ASP A 138 -25.73 -24.42 4.34
C ASP A 138 -26.49 -23.34 3.56
N LEU A 139 -25.75 -22.41 2.95
CA LEU A 139 -26.31 -21.34 2.12
C LEU A 139 -26.94 -21.85 0.81
N SER A 140 -27.03 -23.17 0.60
CA SER A 140 -27.63 -23.75 -0.61
C SER A 140 -29.16 -23.82 -0.58
N GLU A 141 -29.81 -23.51 0.56
CA GLU A 141 -31.28 -23.60 0.73
C GLU A 141 -32.01 -22.24 0.65
N ASP A 142 -31.30 -21.12 0.49
CA ASP A 142 -31.91 -19.78 0.42
C ASP A 142 -32.50 -19.49 -0.98
N ASP A 143 -33.71 -20.01 -1.23
CA ASP A 143 -34.57 -19.77 -2.40
C ASP A 143 -35.09 -18.31 -2.54
N PHE A 144 -34.55 -17.38 -1.75
CA PHE A 144 -35.01 -15.99 -1.67
C PHE A 144 -34.95 -15.22 -3.01
N PHE A 145 -34.03 -15.60 -3.92
CA PHE A 145 -33.89 -14.97 -5.24
C PHE A 145 -34.61 -15.72 -6.37
N LEU A 146 -35.22 -16.87 -6.10
CA LEU A 146 -35.85 -17.69 -7.14
C LEU A 146 -37.33 -17.32 -7.38
N SER A 147 -38.01 -16.72 -6.40
CA SER A 147 -39.40 -16.27 -6.58
C SER A 147 -39.55 -14.75 -6.52
N GLY A 148 -39.31 -14.10 -7.65
CA GLY A 148 -39.95 -12.82 -7.96
C GLY A 148 -39.06 -11.59 -7.87
N SER A 149 -38.51 -11.17 -9.01
CA SER A 149 -39.06 -10.04 -9.76
C SER A 149 -38.16 -9.74 -10.97
N SER A 150 -38.65 -10.05 -12.17
CA SER A 150 -38.03 -9.69 -13.45
C SER A 150 -38.76 -8.47 -14.00
N SER A 151 -38.15 -7.29 -13.92
CA SER A 151 -38.48 -6.04 -14.64
C SER A 151 -37.50 -4.96 -14.14
N ASP A 152 -36.93 -4.00 -14.87
CA ASP A 152 -37.10 -3.48 -16.23
C ASP A 152 -36.04 -2.36 -16.39
N GLU A 153 -35.38 -2.29 -17.55
CA GLU A 153 -34.86 -1.10 -18.27
C GLU A 153 -33.73 -0.15 -17.73
N ALA A 154 -32.72 -0.05 -18.63
CA ALA A 154 -32.13 1.17 -19.21
C ALA A 154 -31.03 2.01 -18.49
N ASN A 155 -29.79 1.75 -18.95
CA ASN A 155 -28.92 2.63 -19.76
C ASN A 155 -28.21 3.89 -19.16
N ALA A 156 -27.01 4.13 -19.73
CA ALA A 156 -26.20 5.35 -19.80
C ALA A 156 -25.25 5.62 -18.60
N ASP A 157 -23.97 5.97 -18.75
CA ASP A 157 -23.15 6.42 -19.89
C ASP A 157 -21.67 6.30 -19.46
N ASP A 158 -20.84 5.71 -20.32
CA ASP A 158 -19.42 5.42 -20.05
C ASP A 158 -18.57 6.32 -20.94
N GLU A 159 -18.41 7.60 -20.58
CA GLU A 159 -17.61 8.56 -21.35
C GLU A 159 -16.73 9.42 -20.44
N TRP A 160 -15.46 9.04 -20.26
CA TRP A 160 -14.41 9.99 -19.90
C TRP A 160 -13.31 9.94 -20.97
N THR A 161 -13.51 10.79 -21.97
CA THR A 161 -12.62 11.08 -23.09
C THR A 161 -11.30 11.73 -22.63
N ASP A 162 -10.21 11.01 -22.89
CA ASP A 162 -8.95 11.39 -23.53
C ASP A 162 -8.36 12.84 -23.52
N LYS A 163 -7.03 12.84 -23.23
CA LYS A 163 -5.93 13.62 -23.84
C LYS A 163 -5.65 15.06 -23.39
N SER A 164 -4.44 15.28 -22.85
CA SER A 164 -3.53 16.33 -23.36
C SER A 164 -2.06 16.15 -22.94
N THR A 165 -1.21 15.81 -23.92
CA THR A 165 -0.04 16.60 -24.40
C THR A 165 1.03 17.01 -23.37
N ARG A 166 2.20 16.33 -23.35
CA ARG A 166 3.50 16.74 -23.95
C ARG A 166 3.94 18.16 -23.57
N GLU A 167 5.14 18.27 -22.98
CA GLU A 167 6.22 19.21 -23.36
C GLU A 167 7.51 18.87 -22.59
N GLN A 168 8.64 18.98 -23.29
CA GLN A 168 10.01 18.74 -22.81
C GLN A 168 10.69 20.08 -22.49
N ALA A 169 11.56 20.11 -21.48
CA ALA A 169 12.82 20.88 -21.41
C ALA A 169 13.43 20.66 -20.01
N SER A 170 14.60 20.03 -19.87
CA SER A 170 15.96 20.56 -20.01
C SER A 170 16.44 21.47 -18.85
N SER A 171 17.41 20.91 -18.11
CA SER A 171 18.63 21.52 -17.54
C SER A 171 18.57 22.78 -16.65
N ALA A 172 19.08 22.67 -15.41
CA ALA A 172 20.26 23.42 -14.92
C ALA A 172 20.52 23.16 -13.41
N SER A 173 21.79 23.31 -13.03
CA SER A 173 22.47 22.95 -11.77
C SER A 173 22.08 23.76 -10.53
N GLY A 174 22.33 23.22 -9.32
CA GLY A 174 22.66 24.06 -8.16
C GLY A 174 22.25 23.56 -6.77
N LYS A 175 23.17 22.85 -6.10
CA LYS A 175 23.49 22.80 -4.65
C LYS A 175 22.35 22.86 -3.60
N HIS A 176 22.34 21.83 -2.75
CA HIS A 176 21.45 21.54 -1.63
C HIS A 176 21.45 22.60 -0.52
N LEU A 177 20.25 23.10 -0.16
CA LEU A 177 19.93 23.57 1.20
C LEU A 177 18.73 22.75 1.70
N ALA A 178 18.98 21.91 2.71
CA ALA A 178 17.98 21.01 3.28
C ALA A 178 17.14 21.75 4.33
N CYS A 179 15.87 22.06 3.99
CA CYS A 179 14.87 22.66 4.88
C CYS A 179 14.72 21.88 6.21
N PRO A 180 14.77 22.54 7.38
CA PRO A 180 14.66 21.90 8.70
C PRO A 180 13.33 21.15 8.91
N VAL A 181 12.23 21.73 8.42
CA VAL A 181 10.86 21.19 8.55
C VAL A 181 10.72 19.78 7.95
N MET A 182 11.50 19.47 6.90
CA MET A 182 11.47 18.16 6.23
C MET A 182 12.24 17.07 6.97
N ARG A 183 13.15 17.44 7.87
CA ARG A 183 13.82 16.47 8.77
C ARG A 183 12.90 16.10 9.92
N GLU A 184 12.25 17.09 10.52
CA GLU A 184 11.37 16.87 11.67
C GLU A 184 10.15 15.98 11.37
N ILE A 185 9.57 16.12 10.17
CA ILE A 185 8.50 15.22 9.70
C ILE A 185 9.04 13.79 9.46
N ARG A 186 10.27 13.65 8.96
CA ARG A 186 10.87 12.33 8.72
C ARG A 186 11.21 11.63 10.04
N ASP A 187 11.72 12.36 11.00
CA ASP A 187 12.22 11.84 12.28
C ASP A 187 11.07 11.48 13.21
N ARG A 188 9.97 12.26 13.24
CA ARG A 188 8.73 11.87 13.95
C ARG A 188 8.13 10.55 13.46
N PHE A 189 8.30 10.22 12.17
CA PHE A 189 7.82 8.95 11.61
C PHE A 189 8.79 7.77 11.81
N GLN A 190 10.05 8.01 12.17
CA GLN A 190 11.01 6.96 12.54
C GLN A 190 11.02 6.64 14.04
N LEU A 191 10.62 7.57 14.90
CA LEU A 191 10.63 7.41 16.36
C LEU A 191 9.38 6.70 16.94
N GLU A 192 8.36 6.40 16.12
CA GLU A 192 7.23 5.52 16.50
C GLU A 192 7.40 4.08 15.96
N LEU A 193 8.64 3.59 15.92
CA LEU A 193 8.99 2.17 15.77
C LEU A 193 9.04 1.49 17.14
#